data_AF-A0AAW3ZXN4-F1
#
_entry.id   AF-A0AAW3ZXN4-F1
#
_cell.length_a   1.000
_cell.length_b   1.000
_cell.length_c   1.000
_cell.angle_alpha   90.00
_cell.angle_beta   90.00
_cell.angle_gamma   90.00
#
_symmetry.space_group_name_H-M   'P 1'
#
loop_
_entity.id
_entity.type
_entity.pdbx_description
1 polymer ?
#
loop_
_entity_poly.entity_id
_entity_poly.type
_entity_poly.pdbx_seq_one_letter_code
_entity_poly.pdbx_strand_id
1 'polypeptide(L)'
;MSKYDDFILTSMSVILKETIIASSGIGAGVETYPLCDYIMQSTFLKMTGYQEQKMKCIIWEIATNDFEFRRDFLSNKFQLGECSTYKAKNDIYKSLCKQIKDLNLFDNADIKKRVKEGSFQFVKSVFENTNLAIWDQCSFENFSKSNIIKENQYLKNKNNLVENTIQDKYELLYSQRNRIAHNTLSYQQNLPDLTVLKNQDEHARNYFLWFSILLLIDNIFIELYKIYQKELEERIW
;
A
#
# COMPACT_ATOMS: atom_id res chain seq x y z
N MET A 1 1.85 16.27 20.37
CA MET A 1 2.02 15.68 19.03
C MET A 1 3.46 15.28 18.85
N SER A 2 3.68 14.00 18.56
CA SER A 2 4.98 13.50 18.12
C SER A 2 5.35 14.15 16.79
N LYS A 3 6.65 14.30 16.51
CA LYS A 3 7.16 14.80 15.22
C LYS A 3 6.74 13.92 14.03
N TYR A 4 6.33 12.68 14.28
CA TYR A 4 5.97 11.71 13.25
C TYR A 4 4.47 11.64 12.94
N ASP A 5 3.62 12.28 13.75
CA ASP A 5 2.16 12.25 13.60
C ASP A 5 1.73 12.77 12.22
N ASP A 6 2.27 13.93 11.82
CA ASP A 6 1.98 14.57 10.53
C ASP A 6 2.35 13.67 9.35
N PHE A 7 3.49 12.97 9.46
CA PHE A 7 3.94 12.04 8.42
C PHE A 7 3.05 10.80 8.34
N ILE A 8 2.65 10.22 9.47
CA ILE A 8 1.78 9.03 9.50
C ILE A 8 0.41 9.36 8.89
N LEU A 9 -0.15 10.52 9.23
CA LEU A 9 -1.45 10.99 8.75
C LEU A 9 -1.44 11.47 7.29
N THR A 10 -0.27 11.81 6.74
CA THR A 10 -0.14 12.24 5.34
C THR A 10 -0.41 11.06 4.39
N SER A 11 -1.47 11.16 3.58
CA SER A 11 -1.83 10.13 2.61
C SER A 11 -0.77 9.96 1.52
N MET A 12 -0.43 8.72 1.20
CA MET A 12 0.47 8.37 0.11
C MET A 12 -0.07 8.79 -1.28
N SER A 13 -1.35 9.15 -1.37
CA SER A 13 -1.98 9.67 -2.58
C SER A 13 -1.28 10.90 -3.18
N VAL A 14 -0.55 11.66 -2.37
CA VAL A 14 0.25 12.81 -2.81
C VAL A 14 1.29 12.41 -3.86
N ILE A 15 1.97 11.26 -3.67
CA ILE A 15 2.99 10.76 -4.61
C ILE A 15 2.41 10.52 -6.00
N LEU A 16 1.20 9.95 -6.08
CA LEU A 16 0.52 9.71 -7.36
C LEU A 16 0.14 11.02 -8.05
N LYS A 17 -0.38 11.99 -7.29
CA LYS A 17 -0.73 13.31 -7.83
C LYS A 17 0.51 14.02 -8.39
N GLU A 18 1.61 14.00 -7.65
CA GLU A 18 2.88 14.58 -8.09
C GLU A 18 3.39 13.91 -9.38
N THR A 19 3.34 12.59 -9.46
CA THR A 19 3.72 11.85 -10.68
C THR A 19 2.90 12.30 -11.88
N ILE A 20 1.57 12.40 -11.74
CA ILE A 20 0.67 12.77 -12.84
C ILE A 20 0.89 14.21 -13.28
N ILE A 21 1.09 15.13 -12.33
CA ILE A 21 1.41 16.53 -12.63
C ILE A 21 2.76 16.62 -13.35
N ALA A 22 3.76 15.85 -12.91
CA ALA A 22 5.07 15.83 -13.54
C ALA A 22 5.03 15.23 -14.96
N SER A 23 4.12 14.27 -15.21
CA SER A 23 4.00 13.62 -16.52
C SER A 23 3.08 14.36 -17.49
N SER A 24 2.23 15.28 -17.04
CA SER A 24 1.15 15.84 -17.87
C SER A 24 1.63 16.57 -19.13
N GLY A 25 2.84 17.15 -19.10
CA GLY A 25 3.42 17.89 -20.23
C GLY A 25 4.04 17.02 -21.33
N ILE A 26 4.15 15.70 -21.14
CA ILE A 26 4.89 14.81 -22.05
C ILE A 26 4.09 14.52 -23.34
N GLY A 27 2.75 14.56 -23.27
CA GLY A 27 1.87 14.17 -24.38
C GLY A 27 1.47 12.69 -24.34
N ALA A 28 0.83 12.21 -25.41
CA ALA A 28 0.25 10.86 -25.50
C ALA A 28 0.56 10.14 -26.83
N GLY A 29 1.59 10.58 -27.56
CA GLY A 29 1.99 9.96 -28.83
C GLY A 29 2.78 8.66 -28.65
N VAL A 30 3.00 7.92 -29.74
CA VAL A 30 3.70 6.63 -29.72
C VAL A 30 5.14 6.76 -29.21
N GLU A 31 5.77 7.90 -29.46
CA GLU A 31 7.11 8.25 -29.00
C GLU A 31 7.24 8.31 -27.46
N THR A 32 6.12 8.50 -26.76
CA THR A 32 6.08 8.63 -25.30
C THR A 32 5.80 7.31 -24.59
N TYR A 33 5.36 6.28 -25.32
CA TYR A 33 5.00 4.96 -24.77
C TYR A 33 6.13 4.29 -23.98
N PRO A 34 7.40 4.31 -24.43
CA PRO A 34 8.50 3.70 -23.67
C PRO A 34 8.74 4.35 -22.29
N LEU A 35 8.30 5.59 -22.09
CA LEU A 35 8.48 6.31 -20.82
C LEU A 35 7.51 5.81 -19.73
N CYS A 36 6.39 5.19 -20.14
CA CYS A 36 5.36 4.72 -19.22
C CYS A 36 5.94 3.77 -18.17
N ASP A 37 6.69 2.75 -18.60
CA ASP A 37 7.29 1.77 -17.69
C ASP A 37 8.25 2.41 -16.69
N TYR A 38 9.10 3.34 -17.13
CA TYR A 38 10.04 4.01 -16.23
C TYR A 38 9.33 4.86 -15.19
N ILE A 39 8.28 5.61 -15.60
CA ILE A 39 7.52 6.48 -14.70
C ILE A 39 6.71 5.63 -13.69
N MET A 40 6.05 4.58 -14.16
CA MET A 40 5.27 3.67 -13.32
C MET A 40 6.17 2.94 -12.31
N GLN A 41 7.31 2.40 -12.76
CA GLN A 41 8.28 1.72 -11.87
C GLN A 41 8.86 2.66 -10.82
N SER A 42 9.27 3.88 -11.22
CA SER A 42 9.81 4.88 -10.28
C SER A 42 8.77 5.27 -9.22
N THR A 43 7.53 5.52 -9.65
CA THR A 43 6.41 5.85 -8.76
C THR A 43 6.10 4.69 -7.80
N PHE A 44 6.08 3.47 -8.33
CA PHE A 44 5.87 2.27 -7.55
C PHE A 44 6.94 2.05 -6.47
N LEU A 45 8.22 2.21 -6.80
CA LEU A 45 9.30 2.13 -5.83
C LEU A 45 9.18 3.22 -4.75
N LYS A 46 8.87 4.46 -5.13
CA LYS A 46 8.65 5.56 -4.17
C LYS A 46 7.49 5.25 -3.22
N MET A 47 6.36 4.75 -3.71
CA MET A 47 5.20 4.41 -2.89
C MET A 47 5.49 3.26 -1.92
N THR A 48 6.17 2.20 -2.39
CA THR A 48 6.52 1.07 -1.52
C THR A 48 7.50 1.49 -0.42
N GLY A 49 8.52 2.29 -0.74
CA GLY A 49 9.46 2.83 0.24
C GLY A 49 8.79 3.78 1.25
N TYR A 50 7.87 4.64 0.78
CA TYR A 50 7.08 5.49 1.66
C TYR A 50 6.26 4.67 2.65
N GLN A 51 5.62 3.60 2.18
CA GLN A 51 4.84 2.72 3.04
C GLN A 51 5.71 2.05 4.11
N GLU A 52 6.88 1.54 3.75
CA GLU A 52 7.82 0.90 4.68
C GLU A 52 8.28 1.87 5.77
N GLN A 53 8.59 3.12 5.40
CA GLN A 53 8.94 4.16 6.37
C GLN A 53 7.77 4.49 7.29
N LYS A 54 6.56 4.60 6.75
CA LYS A 54 5.35 4.85 7.56
C LYS A 54 5.09 3.73 8.56
N MET A 55 5.21 2.47 8.13
CA MET A 55 5.08 1.31 9.02
C MET A 55 6.06 1.37 10.19
N LYS A 56 7.33 1.71 9.92
CA LYS A 56 8.35 1.89 10.97
C LYS A 56 7.96 3.01 11.94
N CYS A 57 7.49 4.15 11.44
CA CYS A 57 7.05 5.26 12.30
C CYS A 57 5.90 4.84 13.22
N ILE A 58 4.87 4.14 12.71
CA ILE A 58 3.75 3.65 13.51
C ILE A 58 4.24 2.70 14.63
N ILE A 59 5.12 1.75 14.31
CA ILE A 59 5.69 0.85 15.33
C ILE A 59 6.42 1.63 16.41
N TRP A 60 7.24 2.61 16.01
CA TRP A 60 7.99 3.45 16.95
C TRP A 60 7.09 4.26 17.86
N GLU A 61 5.97 4.78 17.36
CA GLU A 61 4.97 5.47 18.17
C GLU A 61 4.32 4.53 19.19
N ILE A 62 3.91 3.32 18.77
CA ILE A 62 3.37 2.31 19.69
C ILE A 62 4.41 1.96 20.77
N ALA A 63 5.66 1.71 20.36
CA ALA A 63 6.74 1.40 21.27
C ALA A 63 7.08 2.57 22.20
N THR A 64 6.82 3.82 21.81
CA THR A 64 7.04 4.99 22.68
C THR A 64 6.02 5.03 23.82
N ASN A 65 4.80 4.58 23.57
CA ASN A 65 3.71 4.62 24.56
C ASN A 65 3.58 3.33 25.38
N ASP A 66 3.96 2.18 24.84
CA ASP A 66 3.92 0.88 25.52
C ASP A 66 5.32 0.31 25.75
N PHE A 67 5.73 0.27 27.03
CA PHE A 67 7.05 -0.21 27.45
C PHE A 67 7.22 -1.73 27.30
N GLU A 68 6.15 -2.52 27.48
CA GLU A 68 6.20 -3.97 27.29
C GLU A 68 6.38 -4.29 25.81
N PHE A 69 5.59 -3.62 24.96
CA PHE A 69 5.74 -3.74 23.52
C PHE A 69 7.13 -3.32 23.05
N ARG A 70 7.69 -2.23 23.59
CA ARG A 70 9.07 -1.79 23.27
C ARG A 70 10.09 -2.87 23.60
N ARG A 71 9.99 -3.50 24.76
CA ARG A 71 10.91 -4.57 25.18
C ARG A 71 10.83 -5.75 24.21
N ASP A 72 9.61 -6.16 23.85
CA ASP A 72 9.41 -7.25 22.91
C ASP A 72 9.90 -6.92 21.50
N PHE A 73 9.65 -5.70 21.02
CA PHE A 73 10.14 -5.19 19.74
C PHE A 73 11.67 -5.19 19.65
N LEU A 74 12.36 -4.65 20.66
CA LEU A 74 13.84 -4.59 20.69
C LEU A 74 14.48 -5.98 20.91
N SER A 75 13.75 -6.93 21.48
CA SER A 75 14.25 -8.30 21.71
C SER A 75 14.23 -9.20 20.46
N ASN A 76 13.98 -8.66 19.25
CA ASN A 76 13.87 -9.39 17.99
C ASN A 76 12.77 -10.47 17.92
N LYS A 77 11.79 -10.45 18.84
CA LYS A 77 10.61 -11.34 18.75
C LYS A 77 9.77 -11.05 17.50
N PHE A 78 9.78 -9.80 17.05
CA PHE A 78 9.12 -9.37 15.83
C PHE A 78 10.12 -9.35 14.67
N GLN A 79 10.06 -10.36 13.78
CA GLN A 79 10.86 -10.41 12.55
C GLN A 79 10.32 -9.40 11.51
N LEU A 80 10.30 -8.11 11.85
CA LEU A 80 9.70 -7.07 11.01
C LEU A 80 10.59 -6.71 9.81
N GLY A 81 11.90 -7.01 9.88
CA GLY A 81 12.84 -6.76 8.78
C GLY A 81 12.70 -5.33 8.24
N GLU A 82 12.49 -5.18 6.93
CA GLU A 82 12.27 -3.89 6.27
C GLU A 82 10.82 -3.39 6.35
N CYS A 83 9.89 -4.13 6.97
CA CYS A 83 8.44 -3.89 6.97
C CYS A 83 7.77 -3.97 5.59
N SER A 84 8.42 -4.67 4.64
CA SER A 84 7.99 -4.80 3.26
C SER A 84 7.09 -6.02 3.01
N THR A 85 7.22 -7.09 3.80
CA THR A 85 6.43 -8.32 3.65
C THR A 85 5.02 -8.18 4.18
N TYR A 86 4.07 -8.97 3.65
CA TYR A 86 2.69 -8.97 4.16
C TYR A 86 2.64 -9.38 5.63
N LYS A 87 3.41 -10.42 6.01
CA LYS A 87 3.48 -10.90 7.40
C LYS A 87 3.86 -9.76 8.35
N ALA A 88 4.89 -8.99 8.02
CA ALA A 88 5.30 -7.85 8.83
C ALA A 88 4.16 -6.82 8.96
N LYS A 89 3.52 -6.43 7.85
CA LYS A 89 2.39 -5.48 7.87
C LYS A 89 1.20 -5.99 8.69
N ASN A 90 0.89 -7.28 8.58
CA ASN A 90 -0.18 -7.90 9.36
C ASN A 90 0.14 -7.93 10.87
N ASP A 91 1.41 -8.15 11.24
CA ASP A 91 1.82 -8.14 12.65
C ASP A 91 1.78 -6.72 13.25
N ILE A 92 2.10 -5.68 12.47
CA ILE A 92 1.90 -4.28 12.86
C ILE A 92 0.42 -3.98 13.04
N TYR A 93 -0.40 -4.39 12.08
CA TYR A 93 -1.86 -4.24 12.16
C TYR A 93 -2.45 -4.86 13.42
N LYS A 94 -2.06 -6.11 13.75
CA LYS A 94 -2.47 -6.77 14.99
C LYS A 94 -2.02 -6.01 16.23
N SER A 95 -0.79 -5.49 16.21
CA SER A 95 -0.23 -4.74 17.34
C SER A 95 -1.00 -3.44 17.56
N LEU A 96 -1.34 -2.71 16.49
CA LEU A 96 -2.18 -1.52 16.56
C LEU A 96 -3.60 -1.85 17.04
N CYS A 97 -4.22 -2.91 16.50
CA CYS A 97 -5.54 -3.38 16.93
C CYS A 97 -5.61 -3.86 18.39
N LYS A 98 -4.49 -4.32 18.97
CA LYS A 98 -4.41 -4.68 20.39
C LYS A 98 -4.42 -3.44 21.29
N GLN A 99 -3.81 -2.36 20.83
CA GLN A 99 -3.76 -1.11 21.59
C GLN A 99 -5.10 -0.38 21.58
N ILE A 100 -5.85 -0.51 20.49
CA ILE A 100 -7.20 0.06 20.33
C ILE A 100 -8.22 -0.78 21.11
N LYS A 101 -8.88 -0.16 22.08
CA LYS A 101 -9.93 -0.77 22.91
C LYS A 101 -11.30 -0.73 22.22
N ASP A 102 -11.51 0.18 21.27
CA ASP A 102 -12.78 0.33 20.56
C ASP A 102 -13.19 -0.97 19.83
N LEU A 103 -14.33 -1.53 20.26
CA LEU A 103 -14.91 -2.75 19.71
C LEU A 103 -15.70 -2.50 18.42
N ASN A 104 -16.15 -1.25 18.19
CA ASN A 104 -17.02 -0.90 17.06
C ASN A 104 -16.25 -0.57 15.76
N LEU A 105 -14.92 -0.61 15.80
CA LEU A 105 -14.05 -0.25 14.68
C LEU A 105 -14.34 -1.06 13.41
N PHE A 106 -14.64 -2.35 13.55
CA PHE A 106 -14.83 -3.29 12.43
C PHE A 106 -16.23 -3.21 11.81
N ASP A 107 -17.21 -2.70 12.55
CA ASP A 107 -18.60 -2.58 12.09
C ASP A 107 -18.90 -1.18 11.51
N ASN A 108 -17.94 -0.25 11.62
CA ASN A 108 -18.10 1.10 11.11
C ASN A 108 -18.05 1.14 9.56
N ALA A 109 -19.23 1.23 8.95
CA ALA A 109 -19.39 1.34 7.51
C ALA A 109 -18.72 2.59 6.91
N ASP A 110 -18.64 3.69 7.67
CA ASP A 110 -18.05 4.94 7.18
C ASP A 110 -16.53 4.83 7.02
N ILE A 111 -15.84 4.12 7.92
CA ILE A 111 -14.40 3.84 7.77
C ILE A 111 -14.17 3.01 6.50
N LYS A 112 -14.96 1.96 6.29
CA LYS A 112 -14.84 1.08 5.11
C LYS A 112 -15.06 1.84 3.81
N LYS A 113 -16.03 2.75 3.80
CA LYS A 113 -16.33 3.64 2.67
C LYS A 113 -15.18 4.61 2.39
N ARG A 114 -14.66 5.32 3.40
CA ARG A 114 -13.51 6.23 3.25
C ARG A 114 -12.27 5.52 2.72
N VAL A 115 -11.98 4.32 3.22
CA VAL A 115 -10.86 3.49 2.76
C VAL A 115 -11.04 3.12 1.28
N LYS A 116 -12.25 2.74 0.85
CA LYS A 116 -12.52 2.44 -0.56
C LYS A 116 -12.35 3.66 -1.47
N GLU A 117 -12.91 4.79 -1.04
CA GLU A 117 -12.85 6.07 -1.74
C GLU A 117 -11.42 6.53 -1.92
N GLY A 118 -10.61 6.47 -0.86
CA GLY A 118 -9.20 6.87 -0.87
C GLY A 118 -8.24 5.93 -1.59
N SER A 119 -8.70 4.76 -2.04
CA SER A 119 -7.86 3.73 -2.63
C SER A 119 -8.26 3.44 -4.08
N PHE A 120 -9.19 2.50 -4.30
CA PHE A 120 -9.55 2.07 -5.65
C PHE A 120 -10.22 3.18 -6.47
N GLN A 121 -11.19 3.88 -5.86
CA GLN A 121 -11.90 4.97 -6.55
C GLN A 121 -10.98 6.16 -6.80
N PHE A 122 -10.11 6.47 -5.83
CA PHE A 122 -9.08 7.48 -6.00
C PHE A 122 -8.19 7.18 -7.20
N VAL A 123 -7.57 6.00 -7.28
CA VAL A 123 -6.71 5.62 -8.42
C VAL A 123 -7.46 5.70 -9.73
N LYS A 124 -8.70 5.18 -9.78
CA LYS A 124 -9.52 5.26 -10.97
C LYS A 124 -9.73 6.71 -11.43
N SER A 125 -10.17 7.58 -10.52
CA SER A 125 -10.47 8.99 -10.84
C SER A 125 -9.24 9.82 -11.21
N VAL A 126 -8.09 9.50 -10.60
CA VAL A 126 -6.87 10.30 -10.73
C VAL A 126 -6.12 9.99 -12.01
N PHE A 127 -6.16 8.73 -12.45
CA PHE A 127 -5.57 8.32 -13.72
C PHE A 127 -6.52 8.50 -14.91
N GLU A 128 -7.83 8.68 -14.68
CA GLU A 128 -8.79 8.95 -15.74
C GLU A 128 -8.37 10.18 -16.56
N ASN A 129 -8.35 10.04 -17.89
CA ASN A 129 -7.91 11.07 -18.84
C ASN A 129 -6.44 11.53 -18.71
N THR A 130 -5.59 10.77 -18.03
CA THR A 130 -4.14 11.05 -17.98
C THR A 130 -3.38 10.38 -19.11
N ASN A 131 -2.22 10.92 -19.47
CA ASN A 131 -1.33 10.29 -20.45
C ASN A 131 -0.86 8.91 -19.99
N LEU A 132 -0.62 8.72 -18.70
CA LEU A 132 -0.24 7.44 -18.10
C LEU A 132 -1.31 6.35 -18.31
N ALA A 133 -2.60 6.71 -18.22
CA ALA A 133 -3.69 5.77 -18.52
C ALA A 133 -3.81 5.49 -20.02
N ILE A 134 -3.54 6.47 -20.89
CA ILE A 134 -3.53 6.28 -22.35
C ILE A 134 -2.38 5.34 -22.76
N TRP A 135 -1.19 5.53 -22.18
CA TRP A 135 -0.02 4.69 -22.46
C TRP A 135 -0.14 3.25 -21.96
N ASP A 136 -1.04 2.95 -21.01
CA ASP A 136 -1.28 1.57 -20.55
C ASP A 136 -2.78 1.28 -20.47
N GLN A 137 -3.47 1.60 -21.57
CA GLN A 137 -4.93 1.58 -21.65
C GLN A 137 -5.51 0.20 -21.34
N CYS A 138 -4.92 -0.88 -21.87
CA CYS A 138 -5.40 -2.24 -21.63
C CYS A 138 -5.37 -2.58 -20.13
N SER A 139 -4.26 -2.29 -19.45
CA SER A 139 -4.16 -2.52 -18.00
C SER A 139 -5.10 -1.61 -17.22
N PHE A 140 -5.26 -0.35 -17.61
CA PHE A 140 -6.18 0.57 -16.95
C PHE A 140 -7.65 0.14 -17.08
N GLU A 141 -8.06 -0.34 -18.25
CA GLU A 141 -9.40 -0.88 -18.48
C GLU A 141 -9.64 -2.17 -17.69
N ASN A 142 -8.67 -3.09 -17.69
CA ASN A 142 -8.74 -4.32 -16.91
C ASN A 142 -8.85 -4.02 -15.41
N PHE A 143 -8.08 -3.03 -14.92
CA PHE A 143 -8.18 -2.53 -13.55
C PHE A 143 -9.56 -1.93 -13.27
N SER A 144 -10.07 -1.08 -14.16
CA SER A 144 -11.35 -0.39 -13.99
C SER A 144 -12.55 -1.33 -13.96
N LYS A 145 -12.46 -2.47 -14.65
CA LYS A 145 -13.46 -3.55 -14.64
C LYS A 145 -13.23 -4.56 -13.50
N SER A 146 -12.06 -4.55 -12.87
CA SER A 146 -11.71 -5.52 -11.84
C SER A 146 -12.58 -5.36 -10.60
N ASN A 147 -12.96 -6.49 -10.00
CA ASN A 147 -13.69 -6.54 -8.73
C ASN A 147 -12.83 -7.22 -7.65
N ILE A 148 -11.51 -6.96 -7.69
CA ILE A 148 -10.51 -7.59 -6.81
C ILE A 148 -10.58 -7.01 -5.40
N ILE A 149 -10.90 -5.71 -5.27
CA ILE A 149 -11.01 -5.03 -3.98
C ILE A 149 -12.48 -4.79 -3.68
N LYS A 150 -13.01 -5.52 -2.71
CA LYS A 150 -14.38 -5.42 -2.21
C LYS A 150 -14.38 -4.99 -0.74
N GLU A 151 -15.43 -4.30 -0.32
CA GLU A 151 -15.56 -3.76 1.05
C GLU A 151 -15.55 -4.84 2.13
N ASN A 152 -15.95 -6.06 1.77
CA ASN A 152 -15.92 -7.19 2.68
C ASN A 152 -14.54 -7.86 2.78
N GLN A 153 -13.47 -7.33 2.19
CA GLN A 153 -12.17 -8.01 2.16
C GLN A 153 -11.12 -7.40 3.08
N TYR A 154 -11.43 -6.30 3.76
CA TYR A 154 -10.53 -5.60 4.67
C TYR A 154 -11.30 -5.13 5.91
N LEU A 155 -10.58 -4.83 7.00
CA LEU A 155 -11.19 -4.41 8.28
C LEU A 155 -12.30 -5.37 8.77
N LYS A 156 -12.09 -6.68 8.61
CA LYS A 156 -13.04 -7.72 9.07
C LYS A 156 -12.84 -8.11 10.52
N ASN A 157 -11.58 -8.22 10.94
CA ASN A 157 -11.22 -8.70 12.27
C ASN A 157 -9.86 -8.13 12.70
N LYS A 158 -9.51 -8.33 13.98
CA LYS A 158 -8.24 -7.90 14.57
C LYS A 158 -7.02 -8.70 14.08
N ASN A 159 -7.23 -9.84 13.39
CA ASN A 159 -6.17 -10.81 13.09
C ASN A 159 -5.57 -10.66 11.69
N ASN A 160 -6.36 -10.23 10.72
CA ASN A 160 -5.99 -10.17 9.31
C ASN A 160 -6.24 -8.77 8.76
N LEU A 161 -5.18 -8.16 8.20
CA LEU A 161 -5.23 -6.87 7.52
C LEU A 161 -6.17 -6.90 6.30
N VAL A 162 -6.02 -7.94 5.46
CA VAL A 162 -6.87 -8.19 4.27
C VAL A 162 -7.14 -9.69 4.10
N GLU A 163 -8.11 -10.02 3.26
CA GLU A 163 -8.40 -11.40 2.83
C GLU A 163 -7.35 -11.98 1.88
N ASN A 164 -7.32 -13.31 1.80
CA ASN A 164 -6.39 -14.10 0.99
C ASN A 164 -6.28 -13.61 -0.46
N THR A 165 -7.39 -13.22 -1.09
CA THR A 165 -7.39 -12.74 -2.48
C THR A 165 -6.51 -11.49 -2.67
N ILE A 166 -6.59 -10.52 -1.77
CA ILE A 166 -5.76 -9.31 -1.81
C ILE A 166 -4.33 -9.65 -1.36
N GLN A 167 -4.18 -10.55 -0.40
CA GLN A 167 -2.86 -11.02 0.06
C GLN A 167 -2.08 -11.67 -1.08
N ASP A 168 -2.69 -12.55 -1.88
CA ASP A 168 -2.03 -13.20 -3.01
C ASP A 168 -1.56 -12.18 -4.05
N LYS A 169 -2.37 -11.15 -4.32
CA LYS A 169 -1.98 -10.03 -5.20
C LYS A 169 -0.87 -9.18 -4.59
N TYR A 170 -0.85 -9.01 -3.27
CA TYR A 170 0.21 -8.31 -2.57
C TYR A 170 1.54 -9.07 -2.62
N GLU A 171 1.55 -10.39 -2.46
CA GLU A 171 2.77 -11.19 -2.59
C GLU A 171 3.36 -11.10 -4.01
N LEU A 172 2.49 -11.08 -5.02
CA LEU A 172 2.92 -10.85 -6.39
C LEU A 172 3.52 -9.45 -6.56
N LEU A 173 2.86 -8.41 -6.04
CA LEU A 173 3.37 -7.04 -6.00
C LEU A 173 4.76 -6.99 -5.33
N TYR A 174 4.93 -7.62 -4.17
CA TYR A 174 6.18 -7.68 -3.42
C TYR A 174 7.30 -8.35 -4.24
N SER A 175 6.99 -9.48 -4.90
CA SER A 175 7.96 -10.16 -5.78
C SER A 175 8.40 -9.26 -6.94
N GLN A 176 7.48 -8.51 -7.55
CA GLN A 176 7.80 -7.60 -8.66
C GLN A 176 8.57 -6.36 -8.18
N ARG A 177 8.24 -5.80 -7.00
CA ARG A 177 9.03 -4.74 -6.36
C ARG A 177 10.48 -5.15 -6.20
N ASN A 178 10.73 -6.35 -5.67
CA ASN A 178 12.10 -6.85 -5.52
C ASN A 178 12.79 -7.04 -6.85
N ARG A 179 12.08 -7.54 -7.87
CA ARG A 179 12.64 -7.67 -9.22
C ARG A 179 13.02 -6.32 -9.82
N ILE A 180 12.16 -5.30 -9.69
CA ILE A 180 12.41 -3.95 -10.21
C ILE A 180 13.58 -3.30 -9.45
N ALA A 181 13.59 -3.37 -8.13
CA ALA A 181 14.64 -2.77 -7.29
C ALA A 181 16.01 -3.45 -7.48
N HIS A 182 16.03 -4.76 -7.70
CA HIS A 182 17.25 -5.54 -7.91
C HIS A 182 17.53 -5.85 -9.38
N ASN A 183 16.95 -5.10 -10.32
CA ASN A 183 17.25 -5.22 -11.76
C ASN A 183 18.62 -4.59 -12.12
N THR A 184 19.65 -4.93 -11.36
CA THR A 184 21.04 -4.57 -11.65
C THR A 184 21.61 -5.51 -12.72
N LEU A 185 22.66 -5.09 -13.43
CA LEU A 185 23.27 -5.85 -14.55
C LEU A 185 23.58 -7.32 -14.20
N SER A 186 23.90 -7.61 -12.94
CA SER A 186 24.19 -8.95 -12.44
C SER A 186 22.96 -9.87 -12.28
N TYR A 187 21.74 -9.31 -12.19
CA TYR A 187 20.49 -10.07 -12.03
C TYR A 187 19.65 -10.16 -13.32
N GLN A 188 20.07 -9.51 -14.41
CA GLN A 188 19.33 -9.49 -15.68
C GLN A 188 19.13 -10.87 -16.32
N GLN A 189 19.93 -11.87 -15.93
CA GLN A 189 19.77 -13.27 -16.38
C GLN A 189 18.61 -14.00 -15.68
N ASN A 190 18.07 -13.47 -14.59
CA ASN A 190 16.93 -14.05 -13.87
C ASN A 190 15.59 -13.61 -14.52
N LEU A 191 15.42 -14.02 -15.77
CA LEU A 191 14.19 -13.79 -16.53
C LEU A 191 13.15 -14.85 -16.16
N PRO A 192 11.85 -14.49 -16.06
CA PRO A 192 10.81 -15.47 -15.85
C PRO A 192 10.72 -16.40 -17.06
N ASP A 193 10.74 -17.71 -16.79
CA ASP A 193 10.54 -18.73 -17.83
C ASP A 193 9.17 -18.60 -18.49
N LEU A 194 9.04 -19.17 -19.70
CA LEU A 194 7.80 -19.15 -20.48
C LEU A 194 6.60 -19.70 -19.69
N THR A 195 6.81 -20.68 -18.81
CA THR A 195 5.77 -21.22 -17.93
C THR A 195 5.23 -20.17 -16.96
N VAL A 196 6.09 -19.31 -16.42
CA VAL A 196 5.72 -18.23 -15.51
C VAL A 196 4.95 -17.14 -16.28
N LEU A 197 5.38 -16.83 -17.51
CA LEU A 197 4.67 -15.88 -18.37
C LEU A 197 3.29 -16.39 -18.78
N LYS A 198 3.18 -17.69 -19.12
CA LYS A 198 1.93 -18.34 -19.50
C LYS A 198 0.91 -18.37 -18.35
N ASN A 199 1.37 -18.52 -17.13
CA ASN A 199 0.52 -18.64 -15.94
C ASN A 199 0.21 -17.28 -15.27
N GLN A 200 0.64 -16.17 -15.85
CA GLN A 200 0.31 -14.84 -15.32
C GLN A 200 -1.14 -14.50 -15.61
N ASP A 201 -1.88 -14.23 -14.54
CA ASP A 201 -3.22 -13.67 -14.60
C ASP A 201 -3.19 -12.25 -15.21
N GLU A 202 -4.31 -11.79 -15.78
CA GLU A 202 -4.45 -10.47 -16.43
C GLU A 202 -4.16 -9.31 -15.46
N HIS A 203 -4.28 -9.57 -14.17
CA HIS A 203 -4.02 -8.61 -13.09
C HIS A 203 -2.61 -8.74 -12.49
N ALA A 204 -1.77 -9.63 -13.03
CA ALA A 204 -0.49 -9.99 -12.43
C ALA A 204 0.57 -8.87 -12.52
N ARG A 205 0.48 -8.00 -13.52
CA ARG A 205 1.43 -6.91 -13.78
C ARG A 205 0.70 -5.58 -14.02
N ASN A 206 -0.24 -5.26 -13.15
CA ASN A 206 -1.08 -4.09 -13.30
C ASN A 206 -0.70 -3.04 -12.24
N TYR A 207 0.00 -1.98 -12.66
CA TYR A 207 0.42 -0.91 -11.75
C TYR A 207 -0.74 -0.20 -11.08
N PHE A 208 -1.86 0.01 -11.78
CA PHE A 208 -3.05 0.66 -11.21
C PHE A 208 -3.66 -0.17 -10.07
N LEU A 209 -3.69 -1.49 -10.23
CA LEU A 209 -4.10 -2.40 -9.16
C LEU A 209 -3.11 -2.34 -7.99
N TRP A 210 -1.80 -2.36 -8.27
CA TRP A 210 -0.79 -2.28 -7.22
C TRP A 210 -0.84 -0.97 -6.43
N PHE A 211 -1.00 0.17 -7.11
CA PHE A 211 -1.21 1.47 -6.46
C PHE A 211 -2.46 1.45 -5.58
N SER A 212 -3.54 0.83 -6.06
CA SER A 212 -4.78 0.69 -5.29
C SER A 212 -4.59 -0.15 -4.03
N ILE A 213 -3.84 -1.26 -4.10
CA ILE A 213 -3.52 -2.10 -2.94
C ILE A 213 -2.62 -1.35 -1.95
N LEU A 214 -1.60 -0.63 -2.43
CA LEU A 214 -0.72 0.17 -1.57
C LEU A 214 -1.50 1.26 -0.84
N LEU A 215 -2.37 2.00 -1.55
CA LEU A 215 -3.24 2.99 -0.94
C LEU A 215 -4.28 2.37 0.00
N LEU A 216 -4.79 1.18 -0.30
CA LEU A 216 -5.71 0.45 0.58
C LEU A 216 -5.07 0.22 1.94
N ILE A 217 -3.85 -0.32 1.95
CA ILE A 217 -3.10 -0.54 3.17
C ILE A 217 -2.81 0.80 3.87
N ASP A 218 -2.36 1.82 3.15
CA ASP A 218 -2.06 3.14 3.71
C ASP A 218 -3.27 3.76 4.42
N ASN A 219 -4.43 3.78 3.76
CA ASN A 219 -5.66 4.36 4.31
C ASN A 219 -6.19 3.56 5.52
N ILE A 220 -6.07 2.23 5.50
CA ILE A 220 -6.39 1.41 6.67
C ILE A 220 -5.55 1.85 7.88
N PHE A 221 -4.23 1.96 7.70
CA PHE A 221 -3.34 2.36 8.79
C PHE A 221 -3.60 3.80 9.27
N ILE A 222 -3.88 4.74 8.36
CA ILE A 222 -4.24 6.11 8.72
C ILE A 222 -5.50 6.14 9.60
N GLU A 223 -6.56 5.43 9.20
CA GLU A 223 -7.82 5.44 9.97
C GLU A 223 -7.66 4.75 11.33
N LEU A 224 -6.94 3.64 11.41
CA LEU A 224 -6.63 2.98 12.68
C LEU A 224 -5.78 3.89 13.58
N TYR A 225 -4.79 4.57 13.02
CA TYR A 225 -3.89 5.42 13.78
C TYR A 225 -4.61 6.66 14.34
N LYS A 226 -5.55 7.26 13.61
CA LYS A 226 -6.43 8.32 14.12
C LYS A 226 -7.22 7.87 15.36
N ILE A 227 -7.74 6.64 15.34
CA ILE A 227 -8.48 6.09 16.49
C ILE A 227 -7.54 5.84 17.67
N TYR A 228 -6.37 5.27 17.39
CA TYR A 228 -5.33 5.07 18.40
C TYR A 228 -4.90 6.38 19.08
N GLN A 229 -4.69 7.46 18.31
CA GLN A 229 -4.35 8.77 18.86
C GLN A 229 -5.46 9.32 19.77
N LYS A 230 -6.73 9.23 19.35
CA LYS A 230 -7.87 9.65 20.18
C LYS A 230 -7.92 8.89 21.52
N GLU A 231 -7.76 7.57 21.48
CA GLU A 231 -7.73 6.77 22.70
C GLU A 231 -6.52 7.05 23.60
N LEU A 232 -5.36 7.41 23.03
CA LEU A 232 -4.20 7.82 23.80
C LEU A 232 -4.46 9.14 24.52
N GLU A 233 -5.04 10.12 23.82
CA GLU A 233 -5.41 11.41 24.42
C GLU A 233 -6.39 11.19 25.57
N GLU A 234 -7.44 10.37 25.39
CA GLU A 234 -8.40 10.04 26.45
C GLU A 234 -7.81 9.31 27.67
N ARG A 235 -6.67 8.61 27.52
CA ARG A 235 -5.99 7.93 28.66
C ARG A 235 -5.09 8.86 29.47
N ILE A 236 -4.72 10.01 28.92
CA ILE A 236 -3.82 10.98 29.55
C ILE A 236 -4.61 11.97 30.44
N TRP A 237 -5.93 12.07 30.25
CA TRP A 237 -6.87 12.82 31.08
C TRP A 237 -7.61 11.91 32.07
#